data_AF-A0A210VW28-F1
#
_entry.id   AF-A0A210VW28-F1
#
_cell.length_a   1.000
_cell.length_b   1.000
_cell.length_c   1.000
_cell.angle_alpha   90.00
_cell.angle_beta   90.00
_cell.angle_gamma   90.00
#
_symmetry.space_group_name_H-M   'P 1'
#
loop_
_entity.id
_entity.type
_entity.pdbx_description
1 polymer ?
#
loop_
_entity_poly.entity_id
_entity_poly.type
_entity_poly.pdbx_seq_one_letter_code
_entity_poly.pdbx_strand_id
1 'polypeptide(L)'
;MSTDRAKQAIDLVQHCTDMLDVRRNVDALDDVLVPLLVTRMGYMQQAARIKADAAQVRDEGRIEAIVRRVRERTAAEGGQPDMMEAVYRHLMEECIAYEHREFARLREGGAQDDRS
;
A
#
# COMPACT_ATOMS: atom_id res chain seq x y z
N MET A 1 -31.14 2.48 22.07
CA MET A 1 -30.78 2.10 20.67
C MET A 1 -29.44 1.41 20.75
N SER A 2 -29.42 0.09 20.68
CA SER A 2 -28.17 -0.68 20.68
C SER A 2 -27.63 -0.61 19.25
N THR A 3 -26.63 0.24 19.02
CA THR A 3 -25.85 0.19 17.78
C THR A 3 -25.13 -1.14 17.76
N ASP A 4 -25.58 -2.05 16.91
CA ASP A 4 -24.86 -3.27 16.57
C ASP A 4 -23.50 -2.84 16.01
N ARG A 5 -22.46 -2.94 16.85
CA ARG A 5 -21.11 -2.50 16.48
C ARG A 5 -20.62 -3.51 15.45
N ALA A 6 -20.48 -3.07 14.19
CA ALA A 6 -19.84 -3.89 13.17
C ALA A 6 -18.52 -4.44 13.71
N LYS A 7 -18.33 -5.75 13.59
CA LYS A 7 -17.18 -6.48 14.14
C LYS A 7 -15.89 -5.91 13.54
N GLN A 8 -14.96 -5.49 14.39
CA GLN A 8 -13.69 -4.88 13.96
C GLN A 8 -12.70 -5.97 13.53
N ALA A 9 -11.71 -5.63 12.70
CA ALA A 9 -10.69 -6.59 12.28
C ALA A 9 -9.93 -7.20 13.48
N ILE A 10 -9.68 -6.42 14.54
CA ILE A 10 -9.03 -6.92 15.76
C ILE A 10 -9.85 -8.03 16.45
N ASP A 11 -11.18 -8.02 16.31
CA ASP A 11 -12.08 -9.02 16.88
C ASP A 11 -12.07 -10.36 16.11
N LEU A 12 -11.32 -10.43 14.99
CA LEU A 12 -11.14 -11.65 14.20
C LEU A 12 -9.92 -12.48 14.66
N VAL A 13 -9.04 -11.89 15.48
CA VAL A 13 -7.84 -12.55 15.99
C VAL A 13 -8.22 -13.81 16.77
N GLN A 14 -7.63 -14.94 16.38
CA GLN A 14 -7.80 -16.20 17.08
C GLN A 14 -6.91 -16.24 18.31
N HIS A 15 -7.42 -16.83 19.40
CA HIS A 15 -6.59 -17.08 20.58
C HIS A 15 -5.49 -18.09 20.23
N CYS A 16 -4.24 -17.66 20.32
CA CYS A 16 -3.07 -18.50 20.08
C CYS A 16 -2.53 -19.03 21.40
N THR A 17 -2.22 -20.32 21.47
CA THR A 17 -1.70 -20.97 22.67
C THR A 17 -0.19 -21.14 22.67
N ASP A 18 0.42 -21.07 21.49
CA ASP A 18 1.87 -21.11 21.30
C ASP A 18 2.32 -20.26 20.10
N MET A 19 3.63 -20.25 19.84
CA MET A 19 4.22 -19.52 18.71
C MET A 19 3.94 -20.17 17.34
N LEU A 20 3.57 -21.46 17.31
CA LEU A 20 3.20 -22.14 16.07
C LEU A 20 1.82 -21.65 15.59
N ASP A 21 0.88 -21.48 16.52
CA ASP A 21 -0.42 -20.86 16.26
C ASP A 21 -0.25 -19.44 15.72
N VAL A 22 0.62 -18.63 16.34
CA VAL A 22 0.88 -17.25 15.90
C VAL A 22 1.39 -17.24 14.45
N ARG A 23 2.43 -18.03 14.15
CA ARG A 23 3.03 -18.09 12.81
C ARG A 23 2.01 -18.53 11.77
N ARG A 24 1.27 -19.61 12.03
CA ARG A 24 0.24 -20.12 11.12
C ARG A 24 -0.81 -19.06 10.78
N ASN A 25 -1.28 -18.30 11.77
CA ASN A 25 -2.27 -17.25 11.53
C ASN A 25 -1.69 -16.04 10.78
N VAL A 26 -0.42 -15.68 11.05
CA VAL A 26 0.27 -14.61 10.32
C VAL A 26 0.52 -15.02 8.87
N ASP A 27 1.07 -16.20 8.63
CA ASP A 27 1.34 -16.74 7.30
C ASP A 27 0.04 -16.77 6.45
N ALA A 28 -1.06 -17.25 7.04
CA ALA A 28 -2.36 -17.26 6.36
C ALA A 28 -2.89 -15.86 6.02
N LEU A 29 -2.58 -14.84 6.82
CA LEU A 29 -2.92 -13.46 6.50
C LEU A 29 -2.00 -12.90 5.41
N ASP A 30 -0.70 -13.22 5.46
CA ASP A 30 0.28 -12.78 4.46
C ASP A 30 -0.03 -13.36 3.07
N ASP A 31 -0.53 -14.60 2.99
CA ASP A 31 -1.04 -15.21 1.76
C ASP A 31 -2.18 -14.40 1.11
N VAL A 32 -2.93 -13.63 1.91
CA VAL A 32 -3.98 -12.73 1.43
C VAL A 32 -3.43 -11.32 1.16
N LEU A 33 -2.57 -10.81 2.04
CA LEU A 33 -2.03 -9.45 1.95
C LEU A 33 -1.10 -9.27 0.74
N VAL A 34 -0.24 -10.24 0.44
CA VAL A 34 0.74 -10.13 -0.65
C VAL A 34 0.05 -9.93 -2.02
N PRO A 35 -0.93 -10.75 -2.45
CA PRO A 35 -1.65 -10.50 -3.70
C PRO A 35 -2.34 -9.14 -3.77
N LEU A 36 -2.90 -8.67 -2.66
CA LEU A 36 -3.55 -7.35 -2.58
C LEU A 36 -2.54 -6.21 -2.72
N LEU A 37 -1.38 -6.33 -2.07
CA LEU A 37 -0.30 -5.35 -2.19
C LEU A 37 0.29 -5.33 -3.61
N VAL A 38 0.50 -6.49 -4.23
CA VAL A 38 0.93 -6.58 -5.64
C VAL A 38 -0.08 -5.89 -6.56
N THR A 39 -1.37 -6.15 -6.37
CA THR A 39 -2.43 -5.50 -7.16
C THR A 39 -2.44 -3.98 -6.95
N ARG A 40 -2.33 -3.52 -5.69
CA ARG A 40 -2.23 -2.09 -5.35
C ARG A 40 -1.03 -1.45 -6.05
N MET A 41 0.13 -2.10 -6.01
CA MET A 41 1.34 -1.61 -6.67
C MET A 41 1.11 -1.54 -8.18
N GLY A 42 0.52 -2.56 -8.80
CA GLY A 42 0.17 -2.55 -10.23
C GLY A 42 -0.62 -1.31 -10.66
N TYR A 43 -1.58 -0.83 -9.85
CA TYR A 43 -2.27 0.44 -10.13
C TYR A 43 -1.35 1.67 -10.05
N MET A 44 -0.41 1.71 -9.11
CA MET A 44 0.58 2.79 -9.03
C MET A 44 1.50 2.80 -10.26
N GLN A 45 1.88 1.63 -10.78
CA GLN A 45 2.69 1.54 -12.00
C GLN A 45 1.98 2.16 -13.22
N GLN A 46 0.65 2.06 -13.29
CA GLN A 46 -0.10 2.74 -14.35
C GLN A 46 0.02 4.26 -14.24
N ALA A 47 0.19 4.81 -13.04
CA ALA A 47 0.41 6.25 -12.86
C ALA A 47 1.70 6.71 -13.55
N ALA A 48 2.75 5.89 -13.61
CA ALA A 48 3.98 6.22 -14.33
C ALA A 48 3.76 6.41 -15.84
N ARG A 49 2.80 5.69 -16.44
CA ARG A 49 2.43 5.86 -17.86
C ARG A 49 1.59 7.12 -18.12
N ILE A 50 0.80 7.53 -17.12
CA ILE A 50 -0.14 8.65 -17.23
C ILE A 50 0.56 9.99 -16.94
N LYS A 51 1.53 10.01 -16.02
CA LYS A 51 2.25 11.22 -15.63
C LYS A 51 3.06 11.76 -16.82
N ALA A 52 2.93 13.05 -17.09
CA ALA A 52 3.62 13.73 -18.18
C ALA A 52 5.05 14.17 -17.77
N ASP A 53 5.25 14.45 -16.49
CA ASP A 53 6.49 14.96 -15.92
C ASP A 53 6.96 14.12 -14.71
N ALA A 54 8.28 13.95 -14.58
CA ALA A 54 8.93 13.33 -13.43
C ALA A 54 8.63 14.07 -12.12
N ALA A 55 8.40 15.39 -12.16
CA ALA A 55 7.99 16.18 -11.00
C ALA A 55 6.63 15.75 -10.43
N GLN A 56 5.79 15.06 -11.22
CA GLN A 56 4.50 14.53 -10.77
C GLN A 56 4.63 13.15 -10.13
N VAL A 57 5.83 12.54 -10.11
CA VAL A 57 6.05 11.22 -9.53
C VAL A 57 5.81 11.26 -8.01
N ARG A 58 6.30 12.31 -7.34
CA ARG A 58 6.03 12.56 -5.92
C ARG A 58 4.93 13.60 -5.75
N ASP A 59 3.81 13.18 -5.17
CA ASP A 59 2.69 14.05 -4.83
C ASP A 59 2.44 13.98 -3.31
N GLU A 60 2.97 14.98 -2.59
CA GLU A 60 2.83 15.08 -1.13
C GLU A 60 1.37 15.18 -0.69
N GLY A 61 0.53 15.90 -1.45
CA GLY A 61 -0.89 16.01 -1.15
C GLY A 61 -1.59 14.65 -1.21
N ARG A 62 -1.22 13.83 -2.20
CA ARG A 62 -1.73 12.46 -2.31
C ARG A 62 -1.23 11.56 -1.19
N ILE A 63 0.05 11.64 -0.82
CA ILE A 63 0.65 10.85 0.28
C ILE A 63 -0.11 11.13 1.59
N GLU A 64 -0.29 12.40 1.95
CA GLU A 64 -1.00 12.78 3.18
C GLU A 64 -2.49 12.35 3.15
N ALA A 65 -3.13 12.40 1.98
CA ALA A 65 -4.50 11.90 1.84
C ALA A 65 -4.60 10.37 2.05
N ILE A 66 -3.60 9.59 1.62
CA ILE A 66 -3.52 8.14 1.90
C ILE A 66 -3.31 7.91 3.39
N VAL A 67 -2.33 8.59 3.99
CA VAL A 67 -1.97 8.44 5.40
C VAL A 67 -3.18 8.74 6.28
N ARG A 68 -3.88 9.86 6.08
CA ARG A 68 -5.10 10.20 6.84
C ARG A 68 -6.15 9.09 6.74
N ARG A 69 -6.48 8.65 5.52
CA ARG A 69 -7.48 7.60 5.29
C ARG A 69 -7.10 6.29 5.99
N VAL A 70 -5.83 5.94 5.96
CA VAL A 70 -5.32 4.71 6.58
C VAL A 70 -5.37 4.82 8.09
N ARG A 71 -4.93 5.94 8.68
CA ARG A 71 -5.00 6.19 10.13
C ARG A 71 -6.44 6.07 10.65
N GLU A 72 -7.37 6.74 9.98
CA GLU A 72 -8.81 6.70 10.31
C GLU A 72 -9.35 5.27 10.26
N ARG A 73 -9.02 4.53 9.19
CA ARG A 73 -9.45 3.14 9.05
C ARG A 73 -8.83 2.24 10.12
N THR A 74 -7.54 2.38 10.40
CA THR A 74 -6.86 1.59 11.43
C THR A 74 -7.47 1.79 12.81
N ALA A 75 -7.80 3.03 13.17
CA ALA A 75 -8.49 3.32 14.43
C ALA A 75 -9.89 2.65 14.47
N ALA A 76 -10.64 2.73 13.38
CA ALA A 76 -11.96 2.11 13.27
C ALA A 76 -11.92 0.57 13.38
N GLU A 77 -10.81 -0.05 12.98
CA GLU A 77 -10.59 -1.50 13.04
C GLU A 77 -9.92 -1.99 14.34
N GLY A 78 -9.63 -1.08 15.28
CA GLY A 78 -9.02 -1.39 16.58
C GLY A 78 -7.50 -1.54 16.56
N GLY A 79 -6.83 -1.06 15.50
CA GLY A 79 -5.37 -1.09 15.37
C GLY A 79 -4.67 0.17 15.90
N GLN A 80 -3.36 0.26 15.67
CA GLN A 80 -2.51 1.39 16.06
C GLN A 80 -2.23 2.31 14.86
N PRO A 81 -2.82 3.53 14.80
CA PRO A 81 -2.70 4.41 13.64
C PRO A 81 -1.26 4.80 13.28
N ASP A 82 -0.41 5.05 14.28
CA ASP A 82 0.98 5.48 14.06
C ASP A 82 1.83 4.36 13.45
N MET A 83 1.60 3.11 13.87
CA MET A 83 2.23 1.94 13.26
C MET A 83 1.82 1.81 11.78
N MET A 84 0.52 1.94 11.49
CA MET A 84 0.04 1.78 10.13
C MET A 84 0.48 2.94 9.21
N GLU A 85 0.57 4.16 9.74
CA GLU A 85 1.15 5.29 9.02
C GLU A 85 2.60 4.99 8.60
N ALA A 86 3.44 4.51 9.51
CA ALA A 86 4.84 4.19 9.19
C ALA A 86 4.95 3.16 8.05
N VAL A 87 4.13 2.09 8.10
CA VAL A 87 4.06 1.08 7.04
C VAL A 87 3.64 1.71 5.70
N TYR A 88 2.60 2.53 5.69
CA TYR A 88 2.09 3.12 4.46
C TYR A 88 3.01 4.19 3.89
N ARG A 89 3.71 4.98 4.71
CA ARG A 89 4.72 5.92 4.24
C ARG A 89 5.84 5.17 3.54
N HIS A 90 6.37 4.11 4.15
CA HIS A 90 7.41 3.30 3.51
C HIS A 90 6.92 2.66 2.19
N LEU A 91 5.71 2.09 2.18
CA LEU A 91 5.10 1.56 0.95
C LEU A 91 4.99 2.62 -0.16
N MET A 92 4.68 3.88 0.20
CA MET A 92 4.63 4.97 -0.78
C MET A 92 6.00 5.34 -1.31
N GLU A 93 7.02 5.40 -0.46
CA GLU A 93 8.40 5.68 -0.89
C GLU A 93 8.91 4.60 -1.85
N GLU A 94 8.64 3.32 -1.59
CA GLU A 94 8.99 2.21 -2.49
C GLU A 94 8.25 2.31 -3.84
N CYS A 95 6.98 2.70 -3.82
CA CYS A 95 6.19 2.93 -5.04
C CYS A 95 6.78 4.09 -5.86
N ILE A 96 7.12 5.20 -5.22
CA ILE A 96 7.73 6.38 -5.86
C ILE A 96 9.09 6.01 -6.47
N ALA A 97 9.93 5.29 -5.73
CA ALA A 97 11.21 4.82 -6.23
C ALA A 97 11.07 3.89 -7.44
N TYR A 98 10.06 3.01 -7.43
CA TYR A 98 9.74 2.17 -8.58
C TYR A 98 9.25 3.00 -9.78
N GLU A 99 8.32 3.93 -9.57
CA GLU A 99 7.79 4.80 -10.62
C GLU A 99 8.89 5.62 -11.29
N HIS A 100 9.85 6.15 -10.53
CA HIS A 100 11.00 6.86 -11.10
C HIS A 100 11.81 5.96 -12.05
N ARG A 101 12.08 4.70 -11.67
CA ARG A 101 12.81 3.74 -12.52
C ARG A 101 12.04 3.41 -13.79
N GLU A 102 10.74 3.12 -13.69
CA GLU A 102 9.93 2.80 -14.87
C GLU A 102 9.74 4.00 -15.79
N PHE A 103 9.58 5.20 -15.24
CA PHE A 103 9.47 6.42 -16.02
C PHE A 103 10.73 6.68 -16.85
N ALA A 104 11.92 6.53 -16.23
CA ALA A 104 13.19 6.63 -16.94
C ALA A 104 13.28 5.58 -18.06
N ARG A 105 12.97 4.31 -17.76
CA ARG A 105 12.98 3.21 -18.73
C ARG A 105 12.07 3.47 -19.94
N LEU A 106 10.85 3.98 -19.71
CA LEU A 106 9.90 4.29 -20.79
C LEU A 106 10.36 5.44 -21.68
N ARG A 107 11.06 6.43 -21.12
CA ARG A 107 11.56 7.59 -21.88
C ARG A 107 12.87 7.33 -22.61
N GLU A 108 13.75 6.50 -22.04
CA GLU A 108 14.93 6.00 -22.73
C GLU A 108 14.56 5.09 -23.89
N GLY A 109 13.60 4.17 -23.69
CA GLY A 109 13.10 3.29 -24.76
C GLY A 109 12.38 4.03 -25.89
N GLY A 110 11.65 5.11 -25.59
CA GLY A 110 11.01 5.95 -26.61
C GLY A 110 12.01 6.74 -27.46
N ALA A 111 13.18 7.09 -26.93
CA ALA A 111 14.23 7.78 -27.69
C ALA A 111 14.96 6.87 -28.70
N GLN A 112 14.83 5.55 -28.56
CA GLN A 112 15.42 4.57 -29.46
C GLN A 112 14.52 4.26 -30.67
N ASP A 113 13.21 4.38 -30.52
CA ASP A 113 12.20 4.03 -31.54
C ASP A 113 11.94 5.18 -32.55
N ASP A 114 12.22 6.43 -32.16
CA ASP A 114 12.04 7.63 -33.00
C ASP A 114 13.24 7.91 -33.94
N ARG A 115 14.17 6.95 -34.05
CA ARG A 115 15.40 7.06 -34.86
C ARG A 115 15.51 6.01 -35.98
N SER A 116 14.39 5.36 -36.34
CA SER A 116 14.28 4.40 -37.46
C SER A 116 13.45 4.93 -38.61
#